data_AF-A0A1X0RX35-F1
#
_entry.id   AF-A0A1X0RX35-F1
#
_cell.length_a   1.000
_cell.length_b   1.000
_cell.length_c   1.000
_cell.angle_alpha   90.00
_cell.angle_beta   90.00
_cell.angle_gamma   90.00
#
_symmetry.space_group_name_H-M   'P 1'
#
loop_
_entity.id
_entity.type
_entity.pdbx_description
1 polymer ?
#
loop_
_entity_poly.entity_id
_entity_poly.type
_entity_poly.pdbx_seq_one_letter_code
_entity_poly.pdbx_strand_id
1 'polypeptide(L)'
;MSLSKKIIVGPKQPKFGIIDEEIVCPVRTVWCFAECTKERRTHLPSNHTLFLTYIEDEDFSKISSVKDKTVAQWTTNSLTAAGIDPDKFTAHLIRAAASIYAVQQGASIREVKIHANWSLNADTFEKYYLRPANRRQQGQMISKRVLEESHTAIVEGTTHNSLVGETETEDMVGACPWY
;
A
#
# COMPACT_ATOMS: atom_id res chain seq x y z
N MET A 1 35.33 28.49 -22.97
CA MET A 1 34.60 27.31 -23.49
C MET A 1 34.37 26.35 -22.33
N SER A 2 33.14 26.26 -21.82
CA SER A 2 32.78 25.36 -20.72
C SER A 2 32.19 24.07 -21.30
N LEU A 3 32.83 22.93 -21.03
CA LEU A 3 32.36 21.62 -21.47
C LEU A 3 31.36 21.08 -20.44
N SER A 4 30.08 21.18 -20.76
CA SER A 4 28.99 20.57 -19.99
C SER A 4 29.10 19.04 -20.08
N LYS A 5 29.42 18.38 -18.95
CA LYS A 5 29.38 16.92 -18.83
C LYS A 5 27.92 16.45 -18.94
N LYS A 6 27.58 15.81 -20.06
CA LYS A 6 26.28 15.18 -20.28
C LYS A 6 26.25 13.85 -19.51
N ILE A 7 25.49 13.79 -18.42
CA ILE A 7 25.26 12.55 -17.69
C ILE A 7 24.31 11.69 -18.54
N ILE A 8 24.84 10.64 -19.16
CA ILE A 8 24.05 9.62 -19.85
C ILE A 8 23.59 8.64 -18.75
N VAL A 9 22.35 8.78 -18.31
CA VAL A 9 21.69 7.77 -17.48
C VAL A 9 21.24 6.66 -18.42
N GLY A 10 21.97 5.54 -18.44
CA GLY A 10 21.55 4.34 -19.16
C GLY A 10 20.20 3.81 -18.62
N PRO A 11 19.43 3.07 -19.42
CA PRO A 11 18.14 2.53 -19.00
C PRO A 11 18.36 1.58 -17.82
N LYS A 12 17.97 2.00 -16.61
CA LYS A 12 17.84 1.09 -15.48
C LYS A 12 16.74 0.10 -15.82
N GLN A 13 17.12 -1.11 -16.18
CA GLN A 13 16.18 -2.21 -16.36
C GLN A 13 15.57 -2.51 -14.98
N PRO A 14 14.26 -2.34 -14.77
CA PRO A 14 13.62 -2.82 -13.56
C PRO A 14 13.73 -4.35 -13.57
N LYS A 15 14.43 -4.91 -12.58
CA LYS A 15 14.34 -6.34 -12.29
C LYS A 15 12.94 -6.59 -11.73
N PHE A 16 11.94 -6.72 -12.59
CA PHE A 16 10.70 -7.36 -12.19
C PHE A 16 11.08 -8.76 -11.69
N GLY A 17 10.55 -9.16 -10.54
CA GLY A 17 10.61 -10.56 -10.13
C GLY A 17 10.12 -11.43 -11.28
N ILE A 18 10.71 -12.62 -11.44
CA ILE A 18 10.29 -13.55 -12.48
C ILE A 18 8.80 -13.79 -12.25
N ILE A 19 7.98 -13.37 -13.21
CA ILE A 19 6.57 -13.72 -13.24
C ILE A 19 6.52 -15.07 -13.92
N ASP A 20 6.31 -16.14 -13.14
CA ASP A 20 6.34 -17.51 -13.65
C ASP A 20 5.19 -17.80 -14.64
N GLU A 21 4.10 -17.01 -14.58
CA GLU A 21 2.96 -17.12 -15.49
C GLU A 21 2.93 -15.96 -16.50
N GLU A 22 3.22 -16.23 -17.78
CA GLU A 22 3.22 -15.21 -18.85
C GLU A 22 1.88 -14.42 -18.90
N ILE A 23 0.76 -15.08 -18.58
CA ILE A 23 -0.58 -14.50 -18.61
C ILE A 23 -0.84 -13.44 -17.54
N VAL A 24 -0.08 -13.44 -16.43
CA VAL A 24 -0.24 -12.43 -15.35
C VAL A 24 0.73 -11.26 -15.51
N CYS A 25 1.61 -11.29 -16.53
CA CYS A 25 2.54 -10.21 -16.81
C CYS A 25 1.80 -8.98 -17.37
N PRO A 26 1.70 -7.86 -16.62
CA PRO A 26 0.93 -6.70 -17.07
C PRO A 26 1.51 -6.07 -18.33
N VAL A 27 2.83 -6.13 -18.52
CA VAL A 27 3.51 -5.59 -19.72
C VAL A 27 3.11 -6.39 -20.96
N ARG A 28 3.16 -7.73 -20.86
CA ARG A 28 2.78 -8.62 -21.96
C ARG A 28 1.30 -8.49 -22.28
N THR A 29 0.44 -8.49 -21.27
CA THR A 29 -1.02 -8.37 -21.44
C THR A 29 -1.41 -7.05 -22.09
N VAL A 30 -0.82 -5.91 -21.67
CA VAL A 30 -1.07 -4.61 -22.30
C VAL A 30 -0.55 -4.57 -23.74
N TRP A 31 0.63 -5.13 -24.00
CA TRP A 31 1.18 -5.21 -25.35
C TRP A 31 0.29 -6.04 -26.28
N CYS A 32 -0.11 -7.24 -25.85
CA CYS A 32 -1.03 -8.09 -26.60
C CYS A 32 -2.36 -7.37 -26.86
N PHE A 33 -2.92 -6.69 -25.86
CA PHE A 33 -4.14 -5.91 -26.03
C PHE A 33 -3.99 -4.80 -27.07
N ALA A 34 -2.88 -4.05 -27.04
CA ALA A 34 -2.61 -2.98 -28.01
C ALA A 34 -2.49 -3.52 -29.44
N GLU A 35 -1.78 -4.63 -29.64
CA GLU A 35 -1.64 -5.27 -30.95
C GLU A 35 -2.97 -5.83 -31.46
N CYS A 36 -3.69 -6.60 -30.64
CA CYS A 36 -4.98 -7.19 -31.03
C CYS A 36 -6.06 -6.14 -31.34
N THR A 37 -5.94 -4.93 -30.79
CA THR A 37 -6.90 -3.84 -31.04
C THR A 37 -6.42 -2.83 -32.09
N LYS A 38 -5.28 -3.06 -32.74
CA LYS A 38 -4.65 -2.08 -33.64
C LYS A 38 -5.55 -1.65 -34.80
N GLU A 39 -6.16 -2.59 -35.50
CA GLU A 39 -7.05 -2.31 -36.64
C GLU A 39 -8.32 -1.58 -36.20
N ARG A 40 -8.81 -1.92 -35.00
CA ARG A 40 -9.99 -1.31 -34.37
C ARG A 40 -9.76 0.14 -33.91
N ARG A 41 -8.52 0.64 -33.96
CA ARG A 41 -8.17 2.02 -33.58
C ARG A 41 -8.07 2.97 -34.77
N THR A 42 -8.23 2.47 -36.00
CA THR A 42 -7.98 3.23 -37.24
C THR A 42 -8.90 4.46 -37.41
N HIS A 43 -10.13 4.40 -36.92
CA HIS A 43 -11.10 5.51 -36.97
C HIS A 43 -11.08 6.39 -35.71
N LEU A 44 -10.31 6.03 -34.68
CA LEU A 44 -10.26 6.76 -33.42
C LEU A 44 -9.36 8.01 -33.51
N PRO A 45 -9.63 9.05 -32.73
CA PRO A 45 -8.75 10.21 -32.66
C PRO A 45 -7.38 9.83 -32.10
N SER A 46 -6.34 10.59 -32.42
CA SER A 46 -4.95 10.30 -31.99
C SER A 46 -4.75 10.26 -30.47
N ASN A 47 -5.63 10.90 -29.71
CA ASN A 47 -5.61 10.98 -28.25
C ASN A 47 -6.56 9.97 -27.56
N HIS A 48 -7.01 8.93 -28.26
CA HIS A 48 -7.86 7.90 -27.67
C HIS A 48 -7.16 7.17 -26.51
N THR A 49 -7.94 6.68 -25.55
CA THR A 49 -7.40 5.98 -24.38
C THR A 49 -6.93 4.57 -24.73
N LEU A 50 -6.09 3.99 -23.87
CA LEU A 50 -5.63 2.61 -24.05
C LEU A 50 -6.84 1.66 -24.13
N PHE A 51 -7.74 1.69 -23.15
CA PHE A 51 -8.89 0.80 -23.11
C PHE A 51 -10.03 1.29 -24.01
N LEU A 52 -10.66 0.33 -24.70
CA LEU A 52 -11.71 0.58 -25.68
C LEU A 52 -13.04 -0.02 -25.22
N THR A 53 -14.14 0.62 -25.60
CA THR A 53 -15.50 0.11 -25.43
C THR A 53 -15.90 -0.73 -26.65
N TYR A 54 -16.84 -1.67 -26.45
CA TYR A 54 -17.44 -2.45 -27.53
C TYR A 54 -16.42 -3.17 -28.44
N ILE A 55 -15.33 -3.68 -27.86
CA ILE A 55 -14.24 -4.33 -28.61
C ILE A 55 -14.66 -5.61 -29.35
N GLU A 56 -15.78 -6.20 -28.97
CA GLU A 56 -16.34 -7.41 -29.58
C GLU A 56 -17.36 -7.08 -30.69
N ASP A 57 -17.74 -5.81 -30.86
CA ASP A 57 -18.66 -5.41 -31.93
C ASP A 57 -17.97 -5.52 -33.30
N GLU A 58 -18.71 -6.00 -34.29
CA GLU A 58 -18.25 -6.09 -35.68
C GLU A 58 -18.18 -4.71 -36.33
N ASP A 59 -19.05 -3.79 -35.92
CA ASP A 59 -19.06 -2.41 -36.38
C ASP A 59 -18.05 -1.57 -35.60
N PHE A 60 -16.88 -1.35 -36.21
CA PHE A 60 -15.81 -0.59 -35.59
C PHE A 60 -16.22 0.84 -35.26
N SER A 61 -17.19 1.44 -35.96
CA SER A 61 -17.61 2.82 -35.72
C SER A 61 -18.16 3.06 -34.30
N LYS A 62 -18.65 2.01 -33.64
CA LYS A 62 -19.16 2.06 -32.26
C LYS A 62 -18.04 2.03 -31.22
N ILE A 63 -16.85 1.59 -31.59
CA ILE A 63 -15.69 1.53 -30.69
C ILE A 63 -15.31 2.95 -30.32
N SER A 64 -15.14 3.19 -29.01
CA SER A 64 -14.73 4.48 -28.48
C SER A 64 -13.88 4.33 -27.22
N SER A 65 -13.24 5.43 -26.80
CA SER A 65 -12.44 5.47 -25.57
C SER A 65 -13.27 5.19 -24.33
N VAL A 66 -12.75 4.35 -23.44
CA VAL A 66 -13.39 4.06 -22.15
C VAL A 66 -13.33 5.29 -21.23
N LYS A 67 -14.42 5.52 -20.50
CA LYS A 67 -14.49 6.56 -19.45
C LYS A 67 -13.92 6.04 -18.13
N ASP A 68 -13.35 6.92 -17.32
CA ASP A 68 -12.76 6.58 -16.01
C ASP A 68 -13.71 5.78 -15.11
N LYS A 69 -15.00 6.16 -15.10
CA LYS A 69 -16.05 5.44 -14.34
C LYS A 69 -16.17 3.98 -14.75
N THR A 70 -16.01 3.68 -16.04
CA THR A 70 -16.09 2.31 -16.56
C THR A 70 -14.88 1.49 -16.12
N VAL A 71 -13.67 2.06 -16.15
CA VAL A 71 -12.46 1.38 -15.65
C VAL A 71 -12.57 1.10 -14.15
N ALA A 72 -13.08 2.06 -13.38
CA ALA A 72 -13.35 1.87 -11.96
C ALA A 72 -14.34 0.72 -11.72
N GLN A 73 -15.43 0.66 -12.50
CA GLN A 73 -16.41 -0.42 -12.41
C GLN A 73 -15.80 -1.78 -12.80
N TRP A 74 -15.00 -1.85 -13.85
CA TRP A 74 -14.30 -3.10 -14.22
C TRP A 74 -13.38 -3.57 -13.10
N THR A 75 -12.65 -2.66 -12.46
CA THR A 75 -11.78 -3.00 -11.33
C THR A 75 -12.60 -3.57 -10.16
N THR A 76 -13.72 -2.93 -9.81
CA THR A 76 -14.65 -3.44 -8.79
C THR A 76 -15.19 -4.82 -9.15
N ASN A 77 -15.62 -5.02 -10.39
CA ASN A 77 -16.14 -6.31 -10.85
C ASN A 77 -15.07 -7.41 -10.79
N SER A 78 -13.82 -7.11 -11.14
CA SER A 78 -12.70 -8.05 -11.04
C SER A 78 -12.40 -8.44 -9.59
N LEU A 79 -12.47 -7.48 -8.65
CA LEU A 79 -12.32 -7.77 -7.21
C LEU A 79 -13.46 -8.68 -6.72
N THR A 80 -14.71 -8.35 -7.04
CA THR A 80 -15.87 -9.19 -6.71
C THR A 80 -15.75 -10.60 -7.28
N ALA A 81 -15.32 -10.72 -8.55
CA ALA A 81 -15.11 -12.03 -9.19
C ALA A 81 -14.01 -12.85 -8.51
N ALA A 82 -13.02 -12.20 -7.91
CA ALA A 82 -11.99 -12.83 -7.10
C ALA A 82 -12.44 -13.14 -5.65
N GLY A 83 -13.72 -12.92 -5.31
CA GLY A 83 -14.26 -13.09 -3.96
C GLY A 83 -13.84 -12.00 -2.96
N ILE A 84 -13.30 -10.88 -3.44
CA ILE A 84 -12.91 -9.74 -2.63
C ILE A 84 -14.09 -8.78 -2.53
N ASP A 85 -14.52 -8.49 -1.30
CA ASP A 85 -15.61 -7.55 -1.01
C ASP A 85 -15.22 -6.10 -1.40
N PRO A 86 -15.84 -5.50 -2.43
CA PRO A 86 -15.45 -4.18 -2.90
C PRO A 86 -15.83 -3.03 -1.94
N ASP A 87 -16.78 -3.24 -1.03
CA ASP A 87 -17.14 -2.24 -0.02
C ASP A 87 -16.03 -2.09 1.02
N LYS A 88 -15.27 -3.18 1.25
CA LYS A 88 -14.09 -3.19 2.11
C LYS A 88 -12.81 -2.91 1.33
N PHE A 89 -12.75 -3.36 0.08
CA PHE A 89 -11.55 -3.29 -0.75
C PHE A 89 -11.80 -2.59 -2.08
N THR A 90 -11.54 -1.27 -2.09
CA THR A 90 -11.71 -0.45 -3.29
C THR A 90 -10.50 -0.56 -4.25
N ALA A 91 -10.65 -0.08 -5.48
CA ALA A 91 -9.57 0.02 -6.46
C ALA A 91 -8.30 0.70 -5.92
N HIS A 92 -8.43 1.64 -4.99
CA HIS A 92 -7.29 2.32 -4.36
C HIS A 92 -6.40 1.38 -3.53
N LEU A 93 -6.91 0.24 -3.07
CA LEU A 93 -6.13 -0.72 -2.31
C LEU A 93 -5.13 -1.49 -3.15
N ILE A 94 -5.31 -1.59 -4.47
CA ILE A 94 -4.29 -2.19 -5.36
C ILE A 94 -2.98 -1.40 -5.24
N ARG A 95 -3.09 -0.07 -5.30
CA ARG A 95 -1.96 0.85 -5.14
C ARG A 95 -1.35 0.76 -3.74
N ALA A 96 -2.19 0.59 -2.71
CA ALA A 96 -1.75 0.37 -1.35
C ALA A 96 -0.95 -0.92 -1.19
N ALA A 97 -1.52 -2.04 -1.64
CA ALA A 97 -0.93 -3.36 -1.57
C ALA A 97 0.41 -3.42 -2.31
N ALA A 98 0.47 -2.89 -3.53
CA ALA A 98 1.71 -2.80 -4.31
C ALA A 98 2.79 -1.98 -3.57
N SER A 99 2.40 -0.86 -2.96
CA SER A 99 3.31 -0.01 -2.20
C SER A 99 3.82 -0.69 -0.92
N ILE A 100 2.96 -1.39 -0.18
CA ILE A 100 3.35 -2.17 1.00
C ILE A 100 4.29 -3.30 0.61
N TYR A 101 3.97 -4.02 -0.47
CA TYR A 101 4.82 -5.10 -0.97
C TYR A 101 6.21 -4.59 -1.36
N ALA A 102 6.30 -3.44 -2.05
CA ALA A 102 7.58 -2.81 -2.36
C ALA A 102 8.41 -2.51 -1.10
N VAL A 103 7.79 -1.98 -0.04
CA VAL A 103 8.47 -1.77 1.25
C VAL A 103 8.93 -3.10 1.87
N GLN A 104 8.10 -4.15 1.80
CA GLN A 104 8.48 -5.48 2.29
C GLN A 104 9.68 -6.07 1.53
N GLN A 105 9.84 -5.72 0.24
CA GLN A 105 11.01 -6.08 -0.57
C GLN A 105 12.21 -5.13 -0.37
N GLY A 106 12.13 -4.20 0.59
CA GLY A 106 13.24 -3.32 0.98
C GLY A 106 13.29 -1.96 0.27
N ALA A 107 12.29 -1.60 -0.54
CA ALA A 107 12.21 -0.25 -1.10
C ALA A 107 11.99 0.77 0.02
N SER A 108 12.71 1.90 -0.06
CA SER A 108 12.50 2.99 0.88
C SER A 108 11.15 3.67 0.68
N ILE A 109 10.61 4.25 1.75
CA ILE A 109 9.36 5.04 1.69
C ILE A 109 9.45 6.15 0.64
N ARG A 110 10.63 6.76 0.49
CA ARG A 110 10.89 7.80 -0.51
C ARG A 110 10.75 7.26 -1.93
N GLU A 111 11.33 6.10 -2.23
CA GLU A 111 11.22 5.47 -3.56
C GLU A 111 9.78 5.09 -3.88
N VAL A 112 9.05 4.56 -2.90
CA VAL A 112 7.62 4.24 -3.05
C VAL A 112 6.80 5.50 -3.32
N LYS A 113 7.06 6.61 -2.60
CA LYS A 113 6.38 7.88 -2.86
C LYS A 113 6.66 8.41 -4.26
N ILE A 114 7.91 8.36 -4.72
CA ILE A 114 8.27 8.76 -6.09
C ILE A 114 7.52 7.88 -7.11
N HIS A 115 7.54 6.57 -6.92
CA HIS A 115 6.90 5.61 -7.83
C HIS A 115 5.37 5.78 -7.88
N ALA A 116 4.74 6.01 -6.72
CA ALA A 116 3.29 6.18 -6.61
C ALA A 116 2.82 7.63 -6.89
N ASN A 117 3.72 8.52 -7.30
CA ASN A 117 3.47 9.94 -7.53
C ASN A 117 2.86 10.67 -6.31
N TRP A 118 3.33 10.33 -5.11
CA TRP A 118 3.02 11.05 -3.89
C TRP A 118 4.04 12.15 -3.62
N SER A 119 3.57 13.26 -3.04
CA SER A 119 4.46 14.28 -2.48
C SER A 119 5.36 13.66 -1.42
N LEU A 120 6.66 13.93 -1.51
CA LEU A 120 7.64 13.45 -0.52
C LEU A 120 7.32 13.94 0.90
N ASN A 121 6.69 15.11 0.98
CA ASN A 121 6.34 15.77 2.24
C ASN A 121 4.96 15.34 2.78
N ALA A 122 4.16 14.62 2.00
CA ALA A 122 2.85 14.14 2.44
C ALA A 122 3.00 12.85 3.26
N ASP A 123 2.26 12.72 4.35
CA ASP A 123 2.21 11.53 5.21
C ASP A 123 1.12 10.53 4.79
N THR A 124 0.47 10.76 3.63
CA THR A 124 -0.70 9.99 3.19
C THR A 124 -0.40 8.50 3.08
N PHE A 125 0.78 8.13 2.59
CA PHE A 125 1.19 6.73 2.49
C PHE A 125 1.32 6.10 3.87
N GLU A 126 2.11 6.72 4.73
CA GLU A 126 2.42 6.24 6.08
C GLU A 126 1.17 6.12 6.94
N LYS A 127 0.26 7.11 6.84
CA LYS A 127 -0.93 7.20 7.67
C LYS A 127 -2.05 6.27 7.24
N TYR A 128 -2.34 6.22 5.94
CA TYR A 128 -3.54 5.52 5.45
C TYR A 128 -3.24 4.15 4.84
N TYR A 129 -2.06 4.00 4.23
CA TYR A 129 -1.76 2.84 3.39
C TYR A 129 -0.73 1.90 4.00
N LEU A 130 0.31 2.40 4.70
CA LEU A 130 1.34 1.58 5.29
C LEU A 130 0.80 0.82 6.52
N ARG A 131 0.47 -0.45 6.33
CA ARG A 131 0.05 -1.36 7.40
C ARG A 131 0.98 -2.59 7.41
N PRO A 132 2.08 -2.55 8.17
CA PRO A 132 2.97 -3.70 8.30
C PRO A 132 2.21 -4.89 8.90
N ALA A 133 2.30 -6.06 8.26
CA ALA A 133 1.67 -7.29 8.76
C ALA A 133 2.12 -7.63 10.19
N ASN A 134 3.35 -7.28 10.55
CA ASN A 134 4.01 -7.70 11.78
C ASN A 134 3.96 -6.62 12.88
N ARG A 135 3.02 -5.66 12.82
CA ARG A 135 2.97 -4.51 13.73
C ARG A 135 2.97 -4.92 15.22
N ARG A 136 2.23 -5.99 15.56
CA ARG A 136 2.20 -6.53 16.93
C ARG A 136 3.53 -7.15 17.34
N GLN A 137 4.15 -7.94 16.47
CA GLN A 137 5.45 -8.56 16.74
C GLN A 137 6.55 -7.50 16.90
N GLN A 138 6.55 -6.47 16.05
CA GLN A 138 7.47 -5.33 16.19
C GLN A 138 7.26 -4.60 17.52
N GLY A 139 6.00 -4.34 17.90
CA GLY A 139 5.69 -3.75 19.20
C GLY A 139 6.22 -4.58 20.37
N GLN A 140 6.00 -5.91 20.33
CA GLN A 140 6.51 -6.84 21.34
C GLN A 140 8.05 -6.83 21.40
N MET A 141 8.74 -6.83 20.25
CA MET A 141 10.21 -6.76 20.23
C MET A 141 10.74 -5.44 20.80
N ILE A 142 10.08 -4.32 20.49
CA ILE A 142 10.46 -3.00 21.02
C ILE A 142 10.24 -2.98 22.53
N SER A 143 9.07 -3.40 23.02
CA SER A 143 8.79 -3.48 24.46
C SER A 143 9.79 -4.38 25.18
N LYS A 144 10.12 -5.54 24.60
CA LYS A 144 11.12 -6.46 25.14
C LYS A 144 12.49 -5.79 25.27
N ARG A 145 12.96 -5.09 24.23
CA ARG A 145 14.24 -4.36 24.28
C ARG A 145 14.26 -3.27 25.35
N VAL A 146 13.19 -2.48 25.46
CA VAL A 146 13.08 -1.41 26.46
C VAL A 146 13.12 -1.98 27.89
N LEU A 147 12.42 -3.09 28.13
CA LEU A 147 12.38 -3.75 29.44
C LEU A 147 13.72 -4.44 29.75
N GLU A 148 14.34 -5.12 28.78
CA GLU A 148 15.64 -5.80 28.96
C GLU A 148 16.79 -4.82 29.22
N GLU A 149 16.78 -3.63 28.60
CA GLU A 149 17.75 -2.56 28.88
C GLU A 149 17.56 -1.90 30.26
N SER A 150 16.41 -2.11 30.90
CA SER A 150 16.11 -1.57 32.24
C SER A 150 16.65 -2.41 33.39
N HIS A 151 17.22 -3.59 33.13
CA HIS A 151 17.81 -4.47 34.15
C HIS A 151 19.30 -4.19 34.40
N THR A 152 19.70 -2.94 34.61
CA THR A 152 20.92 -2.63 35.35
C THR A 152 20.57 -2.44 36.83
N ALA A 153 20.58 -3.57 37.56
CA ALA A 153 20.76 -3.73 39.00
C ALA A 153 20.19 -2.63 39.92
N ILE A 154 18.91 -2.76 40.30
CA ILE A 154 18.51 -2.30 41.64
C ILE A 154 18.85 -3.45 42.60
N VAL A 155 20.00 -3.34 43.27
CA VAL A 155 20.29 -4.15 44.47
C VAL A 155 19.45 -3.56 45.60
N GLU A 156 18.23 -4.05 45.76
CA GLU A 156 17.42 -3.75 46.95
C GLU A 156 17.77 -4.78 48.04
N GLY A 157 18.68 -4.36 48.94
CA GLY A 157 18.72 -4.94 50.26
C GLY A 157 17.66 -4.27 51.11
N THR A 158 16.55 -4.95 51.38
CA THR A 158 15.54 -4.49 52.34
C THR A 158 15.21 -5.60 53.34
N THR A 159 15.68 -5.36 54.56
CA THR A 159 15.42 -6.14 55.75
C THR A 159 13.93 -6.13 56.08
N HIS A 160 13.39 -7.31 56.40
CA HIS A 160 12.01 -7.53 56.82
C HIS A 160 11.70 -6.81 58.14
N ASN A 161 10.82 -5.80 58.10
CA ASN A 161 10.17 -5.26 59.29
C ASN A 161 8.67 -5.58 59.23
N SER A 162 8.28 -6.63 59.94
CA SER A 162 6.91 -6.84 60.38
C SER A 162 6.60 -5.85 61.50
N LEU A 163 5.76 -4.86 61.23
CA LEU A 163 4.88 -4.31 62.24
C LEU A 163 3.55 -3.94 61.59
N VAL A 164 2.63 -4.89 61.72
CA VAL A 164 1.21 -4.77 61.47
C VAL A 164 0.66 -3.66 62.38
N GLY A 165 0.07 -2.65 61.75
CA GLY A 165 -0.84 -1.71 62.39
C GLY A 165 -2.08 -1.64 61.51
N GLU A 166 -3.07 -2.45 61.82
CA GLU A 166 -4.41 -2.36 61.23
C GLU A 166 -5.04 -1.06 61.73
N THR A 167 -5.31 -0.13 60.83
CA THR A 167 -6.21 0.99 61.08
C THR A 167 -7.28 0.97 60.01
N GLU A 168 -8.48 0.53 60.43
CA GLU A 168 -9.72 0.67 59.69
C GLU A 168 -10.00 2.14 59.44
N THR A 169 -10.31 2.50 58.19
CA THR A 169 -11.00 3.77 57.89
C THR A 169 -12.08 3.55 56.87
N GLU A 170 -13.23 4.15 57.19
CA GLU A 170 -14.57 3.93 56.69
C GLU A 170 -14.77 4.06 55.18
N ASP A 171 -15.78 3.30 54.74
CA ASP A 171 -16.35 3.27 53.41
C ASP A 171 -17.14 4.55 53.12
N MET A 172 -16.62 5.42 52.27
CA MET A 172 -17.32 6.62 51.79
C MET A 172 -17.58 6.51 50.29
N VAL A 173 -18.73 5.91 49.96
CA VAL A 173 -19.33 5.97 48.63
C VAL A 173 -19.77 7.40 48.33
N GLY A 174 -19.12 8.02 47.36
CA GLY A 174 -19.55 9.27 46.75
C GLY A 174 -19.49 9.15 45.22
N ALA A 175 -20.59 8.72 44.60
CA ALA A 175 -20.74 8.75 43.15
C ALA A 175 -20.91 10.19 42.68
N CYS A 176 -20.00 10.68 41.83
CA CYS A 176 -20.16 11.93 41.09
C CYS A 176 -20.47 11.64 39.61
N PRO A 177 -21.56 12.20 39.05
CA PRO A 177 -21.93 12.05 37.64
C PRO A 177 -21.01 12.86 36.72
N TRP A 178 -20.67 12.27 35.58
CA TRP A 178 -19.99 12.93 34.48
C TRP A 178 -20.92 13.93 33.78
N TYR A 179 -20.40 15.12 33.48
CA TYR A 179 -20.87 15.98 32.39
C TYR A 179 -19.73 16.10 31.38
#